data_AF-A0A7Y1ZKV0-F1
#
_entry.id   AF-A0A7Y1ZKV0-F1
#
_cell.length_a   1.000
_cell.length_b   1.000
_cell.length_c   1.000
_cell.angle_alpha   90.00
_cell.angle_beta   90.00
_cell.angle_gamma   90.00
#
_symmetry.space_group_name_H-M   'P 1'
#
loop_
_entity.id
_entity.type
_entity.pdbx_description
1 polymer ?
#
loop_
_entity_poly.entity_id
_entity_poly.type
_entity_poly.pdbx_seq_one_letter_code
_entity_poly.pdbx_strand_id
1 'polypeptide(L)'
;MMETIRRIKAFLDRHIDYRGAVAGAVVLGSIVFYINLDHGLQSALVAAAKQATYTFFAGGYMVRLNERLALAFEPAVLVVGAGMFGAGGLASGLTFLVHNMRGTPEPINSTLPTLILATFGFAFLGIRARRARAAAQAAAGPSGRRRI
;
A
#
# COMPACT_ATOMS: atom_id res chain seq x y z
N MET A 1 -26.81 12.30 -11.11
CA MET A 1 -26.48 10.97 -10.54
C MET A 1 -25.37 10.26 -11.33
N MET A 2 -25.53 10.01 -12.63
CA MET A 2 -24.52 9.32 -13.46
C MET A 2 -23.16 10.05 -13.52
N GLU A 3 -23.17 11.38 -13.62
CA GLU A 3 -21.95 12.20 -13.63
C GLU A 3 -21.18 12.10 -12.30
N THR A 4 -21.89 12.12 -11.17
CA THR A 4 -21.30 11.95 -9.83
C THR A 4 -20.62 10.60 -9.68
N ILE A 5 -21.27 9.52 -10.11
CA ILE A 5 -20.71 8.16 -10.08
C ILE A 5 -19.45 8.08 -10.95
N ARG A 6 -19.49 8.66 -12.15
CA ARG A 6 -18.33 8.67 -13.05
C ARG A 6 -17.14 9.42 -12.44
N ARG A 7 -17.37 10.54 -11.75
CA ARG A 7 -16.32 11.30 -11.03
C ARG A 7 -15.74 10.50 -9.87
N ILE A 8 -16.57 9.84 -9.07
CA ILE A 8 -16.11 9.00 -7.96
C ILE A 8 -15.26 7.86 -8.49
N LYS A 9 -15.72 7.15 -9.53
CA LYS A 9 -14.95 6.07 -10.16
C LYS A 9 -13.60 6.56 -10.66
N ALA A 10 -13.55 7.67 -11.38
CA ALA A 10 -12.30 8.24 -11.88
C ALA A 10 -11.34 8.64 -10.75
N PHE A 11 -11.88 9.15 -9.63
CA PHE A 11 -11.09 9.45 -8.45
C PHE A 11 -10.48 8.17 -7.84
N LEU A 12 -11.29 7.13 -7.64
CA LEU A 12 -10.83 5.85 -7.07
C LEU A 12 -9.80 5.18 -7.96
N ASP A 13 -10.05 5.09 -9.28
CA ASP A 13 -9.12 4.50 -10.25
C ASP A 13 -7.75 5.19 -10.28
N ARG A 14 -7.72 6.50 -9.95
CA ARG A 14 -6.48 7.27 -9.86
C ARG A 14 -5.71 7.05 -8.55
N HIS A 15 -6.40 6.69 -7.48
CA HIS A 15 -5.86 6.67 -6.12
C HIS A 15 -5.73 5.28 -5.52
N ILE A 16 -6.40 4.27 -6.06
CA ILE A 16 -6.40 2.91 -5.53
C ILE A 16 -5.71 1.99 -6.53
N ASP A 17 -4.68 1.30 -6.06
CA ASP A 17 -4.17 0.12 -6.74
C ASP A 17 -5.02 -1.10 -6.38
N TYR A 18 -6.03 -1.44 -7.19
CA TYR A 18 -6.94 -2.55 -6.90
C TYR A 18 -6.23 -3.91 -6.87
N ARG A 19 -5.20 -4.09 -7.70
CA ARG A 19 -4.42 -5.35 -7.73
C ARG A 19 -3.63 -5.52 -6.44
N GLY A 20 -2.93 -4.46 -6.01
CA GLY A 20 -2.21 -4.42 -4.75
C GLY A 20 -3.14 -4.54 -3.55
N ALA A 21 -4.32 -3.91 -3.59
CA ALA A 21 -5.35 -4.03 -2.57
C ALA A 21 -5.80 -5.48 -2.36
N VAL A 22 -6.19 -6.17 -3.44
CA VAL A 22 -6.64 -7.57 -3.36
C VAL A 22 -5.51 -8.49 -2.93
N ALA A 23 -4.34 -8.38 -3.57
CA ALA A 23 -3.19 -9.22 -3.24
C ALA A 23 -2.76 -9.04 -1.77
N GLY A 24 -2.69 -7.79 -1.31
CA GLY A 24 -2.39 -7.46 0.08
C GLY A 24 -3.43 -8.01 1.03
N ALA A 25 -4.73 -7.83 0.74
CA ALA A 25 -5.82 -8.29 1.61
C ALA A 25 -5.81 -9.81 1.81
N VAL A 26 -5.55 -10.56 0.74
CA VAL A 26 -5.42 -12.02 0.81
C VAL A 26 -4.19 -12.40 1.63
N VAL A 27 -3.01 -11.89 1.27
CA VAL A 27 -1.74 -12.28 1.91
C VAL A 27 -1.73 -11.90 3.40
N LEU A 28 -2.00 -10.64 3.73
CA LEU A 28 -1.99 -10.18 5.12
C LEU A 28 -3.14 -10.78 5.92
N GLY A 29 -4.33 -10.90 5.34
CA GLY A 29 -5.47 -11.56 5.99
C GLY A 29 -5.16 -13.00 6.38
N SER A 30 -4.54 -13.77 5.49
CA SER A 30 -4.11 -15.15 5.77
C SER A 30 -3.03 -15.24 6.85
N ILE A 31 -2.05 -14.33 6.84
CA ILE A 31 -1.01 -14.30 7.89
C ILE A 31 -1.63 -13.98 9.25
N VAL A 32 -2.50 -12.96 9.33
CA VAL A 32 -3.15 -12.57 10.58
C VAL A 32 -4.12 -13.65 11.08
N PHE A 33 -4.79 -14.36 10.18
CA PHE A 33 -5.57 -15.55 10.53
C PHE A 33 -4.71 -16.57 11.27
N TYR A 34 -3.56 -16.94 10.69
CA TYR A 34 -2.65 -17.92 11.26
C TYR A 34 -2.11 -17.47 12.63
N ILE A 35 -1.73 -16.20 12.77
CA ILE A 35 -1.24 -15.62 14.04
C ILE A 35 -2.27 -15.75 15.16
N ASN A 36 -3.56 -15.65 14.85
CA ASN A 36 -4.61 -15.64 15.86
C ASN A 36 -5.32 -17.00 16.00
N LEU A 37 -4.89 -18.04 15.28
CA LEU A 37 -5.57 -19.33 15.24
C LEU A 37 -5.62 -20.04 16.59
N ASP A 38 -4.55 -19.93 17.38
CA ASP A 38 -4.44 -20.54 18.71
C ASP A 38 -5.44 -19.94 19.73
N HIS A 39 -6.01 -18.78 19.42
CA HIS A 39 -7.03 -18.09 20.22
C HIS A 39 -8.47 -18.43 19.79
N GLY A 40 -8.61 -19.47 18.97
CA GLY A 40 -9.89 -19.97 18.48
C GLY A 40 -10.28 -19.41 17.11
N LEU A 41 -11.02 -20.24 16.35
CA LEU A 41 -11.41 -19.94 14.98
C LEU A 41 -12.16 -18.61 14.84
N GLN A 42 -13.08 -18.31 15.76
CA GLN A 42 -13.85 -17.07 15.72
C GLN A 42 -12.94 -15.84 15.85
N SER A 43 -12.02 -15.84 16.82
CA SER A 43 -11.05 -14.76 17.03
C SER A 43 -10.15 -14.58 15.82
N ALA A 44 -9.66 -15.68 15.24
CA ALA A 44 -8.83 -15.69 14.05
C ALA A 44 -9.54 -15.09 12.83
N LEU A 45 -10.79 -15.49 12.59
CA LEU A 45 -11.60 -14.97 11.49
C LEU A 45 -11.90 -13.47 11.66
N VAL A 46 -12.19 -13.02 12.88
CA VAL A 46 -12.42 -11.58 13.16
C VAL A 46 -11.14 -10.78 12.89
N ALA A 47 -9.99 -11.25 13.37
CA ALA A 47 -8.70 -10.59 13.13
C ALA A 47 -8.35 -10.56 11.63
N ALA A 48 -8.51 -11.68 10.93
CA ALA A 48 -8.25 -11.79 9.50
C ALA A 48 -9.18 -10.91 8.67
N ALA A 49 -10.47 -10.86 9.01
CA ALA A 49 -11.45 -10.02 8.33
C ALA A 49 -11.14 -8.53 8.51
N LYS A 50 -10.75 -8.11 9.72
CA LYS A 50 -10.26 -6.74 9.96
C LYS A 50 -9.06 -6.40 9.09
N GLN A 51 -8.04 -7.28 9.09
CA GLN A 51 -6.84 -7.09 8.29
C GLN A 51 -7.16 -7.01 6.80
N ALA A 52 -7.91 -7.98 6.26
CA ALA A 52 -8.27 -8.03 4.85
C ALA A 52 -9.10 -6.81 4.42
N THR A 53 -10.10 -6.42 5.20
CA THR A 53 -10.96 -5.25 4.91
C THR A 53 -10.13 -3.98 4.90
N TYR A 54 -9.32 -3.77 5.93
CA TYR A 54 -8.46 -2.59 6.02
C TYR A 54 -7.43 -2.56 4.88
N THR A 55 -6.74 -3.67 4.61
CA THR A 55 -5.75 -3.74 3.53
C THR A 55 -6.37 -3.54 2.15
N PHE A 56 -7.59 -4.01 1.91
CA PHE A 56 -8.28 -3.78 0.64
C PHE A 56 -8.54 -2.29 0.41
N PHE A 57 -9.12 -1.59 1.39
CA PHE A 57 -9.47 -0.17 1.22
C PHE A 57 -8.27 0.77 1.35
N ALA A 58 -7.44 0.57 2.36
CA ALA A 58 -6.30 1.44 2.65
C ALA A 58 -5.03 1.01 1.89
N GLY A 59 -4.76 -0.28 1.76
CA GLY A 59 -3.52 -0.78 1.15
C GLY A 59 -3.36 -0.35 -0.31
N GLY A 60 -4.43 -0.43 -1.11
CA GLY A 60 -4.41 0.06 -2.49
C GLY A 60 -4.11 1.55 -2.60
N TYR A 61 -4.62 2.36 -1.66
CA TYR A 61 -4.29 3.78 -1.58
C TYR A 61 -2.82 4.00 -1.19
N MET A 62 -2.32 3.27 -0.19
CA MET A 62 -0.94 3.39 0.28
C MET A 62 0.08 3.02 -0.80
N VAL A 63 -0.22 2.04 -1.67
CA VAL A 63 0.62 1.72 -2.84
C VAL A 63 0.75 2.93 -3.77
N ARG A 64 -0.37 3.58 -4.13
CA ARG A 64 -0.34 4.76 -5.02
C ARG A 64 0.28 5.97 -4.36
N LEU A 65 0.06 6.16 -3.06
CA LEU A 65 0.72 7.20 -2.28
C LEU A 65 2.25 6.99 -2.29
N ASN A 66 2.71 5.77 -2.03
CA ASN A 66 4.13 5.41 -2.06
C ASN A 66 4.76 5.70 -3.43
N GLU A 67 4.12 5.27 -4.52
CA GLU A 67 4.61 5.54 -5.88
C GLU A 67 4.71 7.04 -6.16
N ARG A 68 3.71 7.84 -5.74
CA ARG A 68 3.74 9.30 -5.91
C ARG A 68 4.87 9.95 -5.11
N LEU A 69 5.06 9.53 -3.86
CA LEU A 69 6.17 10.03 -3.02
C LEU A 69 7.52 9.68 -3.64
N ALA A 70 7.71 8.43 -4.08
CA ALA A 70 8.94 7.98 -4.72
C ALA A 70 9.28 8.72 -6.03
N LEU A 71 8.30 9.35 -6.67
CA LEU A 71 8.43 10.10 -7.92
C LEU A 71 8.42 11.63 -7.74
N ALA A 72 8.28 12.13 -6.50
CA ALA A 72 8.05 13.55 -6.26
C ALA A 72 9.27 14.43 -6.58
N PHE A 73 10.48 14.00 -6.25
CA PHE A 73 11.71 14.77 -6.44
C PHE A 73 12.99 13.90 -6.45
N GLU A 74 14.14 14.53 -6.60
CA GLU A 74 15.48 13.96 -6.44
C GLU A 74 16.10 14.40 -5.10
N PRO A 75 17.00 13.61 -4.50
CA PRO A 75 17.55 12.33 -4.97
C PRO A 75 16.69 11.11 -4.65
N ALA A 76 16.74 10.11 -5.53
CA ALA A 76 16.01 8.83 -5.43
C ALA A 76 15.99 8.19 -4.02
N VAL A 77 17.13 8.18 -3.32
CA VAL A 77 17.26 7.55 -1.99
C VAL A 77 16.34 8.20 -0.98
N LEU A 78 16.26 9.53 -0.95
CA LEU A 78 15.45 10.26 0.02
C LEU A 78 13.96 10.05 -0.24
N VAL A 79 13.52 10.05 -1.50
CA VAL A 79 12.10 9.90 -1.84
C VAL A 79 11.59 8.48 -1.74
N VAL A 80 12.43 7.47 -2.01
CA VAL A 80 12.09 6.06 -1.74
C VAL A 80 11.97 5.84 -0.23
N GLY A 81 12.89 6.41 0.56
CA GLY A 81 12.78 6.41 2.02
C GLY A 81 11.51 7.11 2.50
N ALA A 82 11.16 8.27 1.93
CA ALA A 82 9.94 9.00 2.27
C ALA A 82 8.67 8.21 1.95
N GLY A 83 8.63 7.49 0.82
CA GLY A 83 7.52 6.58 0.50
C GLY A 83 7.41 5.42 1.48
N MET A 84 8.54 4.76 1.75
CA MET A 84 8.64 3.64 2.69
C MET A 84 8.19 4.02 4.10
N PHE A 85 8.75 5.08 4.68
CA PHE A 85 8.41 5.50 6.04
C PHE A 85 7.10 6.27 6.11
N GLY A 86 6.77 7.08 5.10
CA GLY A 86 5.54 7.85 5.06
C GLY A 86 4.32 6.97 4.83
N ALA A 87 4.21 6.38 3.64
CA ALA A 87 3.08 5.51 3.31
C ALA A 87 3.11 4.21 4.13
N GLY A 88 4.29 3.62 4.35
CA GLY A 88 4.42 2.37 5.13
C GLY A 88 4.19 2.58 6.62
N GLY A 89 4.65 3.71 7.17
CA GLY A 89 4.35 4.10 8.55
C GLY A 89 2.85 4.35 8.75
N LEU A 90 2.20 5.06 7.83
CA LEU A 90 0.74 5.23 7.83
C LEU A 90 0.01 3.88 7.77
N ALA A 91 0.40 2.99 6.85
CA ALA A 91 -0.20 1.67 6.71
C ALA A 91 -0.07 0.85 8.01
N SER A 92 1.11 0.88 8.63
CA SER A 92 1.42 0.15 9.87
C SER A 92 0.68 0.74 11.08
N GLY A 93 0.66 2.07 11.22
CA GLY A 93 -0.03 2.75 12.31
C GLY A 93 -1.54 2.54 12.28
N LEU A 94 -2.16 2.57 11.09
CA LEU A 94 -3.57 2.26 10.93
C LEU A 94 -3.88 0.78 11.18
N THR A 95 -2.99 -0.13 10.76
CA THR A 95 -3.11 -1.57 11.09
C THR A 95 -3.09 -1.77 12.60
N PHE A 96 -2.13 -1.16 13.27
CA PHE A 96 -2.03 -1.18 14.73
C PHE A 96 -3.32 -0.67 15.37
N LEU A 97 -3.85 0.47 14.91
CA LEU A 97 -5.10 1.02 15.43
C LEU A 97 -6.27 0.04 15.29
N VAL A 98 -6.47 -0.54 14.10
CA VAL A 98 -7.56 -1.50 13.83
C VAL A 98 -7.43 -2.75 14.71
N HIS A 99 -6.20 -3.23 14.92
CA HIS A 99 -5.98 -4.42 15.72
C HIS A 99 -6.07 -4.18 17.23
N ASN A 100 -5.80 -2.96 17.71
CA ASN A 100 -6.02 -2.57 19.11
C ASN A 100 -7.50 -2.32 19.44
N MET A 101 -8.40 -2.30 18.45
CA MET A 101 -9.84 -2.36 18.70
C MET A 101 -10.25 -3.78 19.12
N ARG A 102 -11.30 -3.90 19.95
CA ARG A 102 -11.82 -5.19 20.48
C ARG A 102 -11.90 -6.28 19.40
N GLY A 103 -11.51 -7.51 19.74
CA GLY A 103 -11.66 -8.69 18.87
C GLY A 103 -10.37 -9.12 18.14
N THR A 104 -9.20 -8.59 18.50
CA THR A 104 -7.91 -9.18 18.11
C THR A 104 -7.17 -9.60 19.39
N PRO A 105 -6.95 -10.90 19.61
CA PRO A 105 -6.16 -11.38 20.74
C PRO A 105 -4.71 -10.89 20.72
N GLU A 106 -4.09 -10.88 19.53
CA GLU A 106 -2.67 -10.63 19.34
C GLU A 106 -2.40 -9.36 18.49
N PRO A 107 -2.68 -8.15 19.00
CA PRO A 107 -2.65 -6.92 18.20
C PRO A 107 -1.25 -6.54 17.71
N ILE A 108 -0.22 -6.71 18.55
CA ILE A 108 1.17 -6.40 18.17
C ILE A 108 1.64 -7.38 17.11
N ASN A 109 1.48 -8.68 17.35
CA ASN A 109 1.90 -9.72 16.40
C ASN A 109 1.14 -9.61 15.08
N SER A 110 -0.14 -9.24 15.09
CA SER A 110 -0.92 -8.99 13.87
C SER A 110 -0.44 -7.76 13.07
N THR A 111 0.26 -6.81 13.71
CA THR A 111 0.78 -5.60 13.06
C THR A 111 2.15 -5.83 12.42
N LEU A 112 2.98 -6.70 12.99
CA LEU A 112 4.35 -6.97 12.52
C LEU A 112 4.43 -7.36 11.03
N PRO A 113 3.55 -8.25 10.49
CA PRO A 113 3.54 -8.56 9.07
C PRO A 113 3.36 -7.34 8.18
N THR A 114 2.45 -6.43 8.54
CA THR A 114 2.25 -5.18 7.78
C THR A 114 3.50 -4.31 7.85
N LEU A 115 4.11 -4.15 9.02
CA LEU A 115 5.33 -3.35 9.17
C LEU A 115 6.47 -3.88 8.27
N ILE A 116 6.70 -5.19 8.32
CA ILE A 116 7.75 -5.86 7.53
C ILE A 116 7.45 -5.74 6.04
N LEU A 117 6.25 -6.15 5.61
CA LEU A 117 5.87 -6.17 4.20
C LEU A 117 5.75 -4.75 3.62
N ALA A 118 5.24 -3.78 4.37
CA ALA A 118 5.18 -2.39 3.93
C ALA A 118 6.59 -1.80 3.79
N THR A 119 7.49 -2.04 4.73
CA THR A 119 8.87 -1.52 4.67
C THR A 119 9.58 -2.01 3.40
N PHE A 120 9.68 -3.33 3.21
CA PHE A 120 10.40 -3.88 2.07
C PHE A 120 9.62 -3.73 0.76
N GLY A 121 8.30 -3.96 0.81
CA GLY A 121 7.42 -3.85 -0.34
C GLY A 121 7.37 -2.42 -0.89
N PHE A 122 7.28 -1.39 -0.05
CA PHE A 122 7.20 -0.01 -0.51
C PHE A 122 8.54 0.53 -0.99
N ALA A 123 9.65 0.11 -0.38
CA ALA A 123 10.98 0.36 -0.95
C ALA A 123 11.08 -0.23 -2.37
N PHE A 124 10.70 -1.50 -2.54
CA PHE A 124 10.71 -2.16 -3.85
C PHE A 124 9.79 -1.46 -4.86
N LEU A 125 8.55 -1.17 -4.50
CA LEU A 125 7.57 -0.51 -5.38
C LEU A 125 8.03 0.91 -5.75
N GLY A 126 8.63 1.64 -4.82
CA GLY A 126 9.20 2.96 -5.07
C GLY A 126 10.35 2.91 -6.08
N ILE A 127 11.30 1.98 -5.92
CA ILE A 127 12.39 1.74 -6.87
C ILE A 127 11.83 1.33 -8.25
N ARG A 128 10.85 0.43 -8.29
CA ARG A 128 10.20 -0.03 -9.52
C ARG A 128 9.52 1.12 -10.26
N ALA A 129 8.79 1.99 -9.55
CA ALA A 129 8.13 3.15 -10.14
C ALA A 129 9.13 4.12 -10.78
N ARG A 130 10.26 4.37 -10.11
CA ARG A 130 11.33 5.22 -10.65
C ARG A 130 11.99 4.63 -11.88
N ARG A 131 12.30 3.33 -11.87
CA ARG A 131 12.85 2.61 -13.04
C ARG A 131 11.89 2.67 -14.23
N ALA A 132 10.60 2.48 -13.99
CA ALA A 132 9.58 2.60 -15.03
C ALA A 132 9.52 4.02 -15.64
N ARG A 133 9.59 5.07 -14.81
CA ARG A 133 9.65 6.46 -15.29
C ARG A 133 10.90 6.75 -16.12
N ALA A 134 12.06 6.28 -15.67
CA ALA A 134 13.31 6.45 -16.40
C ALA A 134 13.28 5.73 -17.77
N ALA A 135 12.78 4.49 -17.81
CA ALA A 135 12.61 3.74 -19.06
C ALA A 135 11.64 4.44 -20.02
N ALA A 136 10.53 4.98 -19.52
CA ALA A 136 9.58 5.75 -20.33
C ALA A 136 10.20 7.04 -20.90
N GLN A 137 11.02 7.75 -20.13
CA GLN A 137 11.74 8.94 -20.60
C GLN A 137 12.78 8.60 -21.68
N ALA A 138 13.51 7.48 -21.51
CA ALA A 138 14.46 7.00 -22.52
C ALA A 138 13.75 6.61 -23.83
N ALA A 139 12.60 5.94 -23.74
CA ALA A 139 11.79 5.54 -24.89
C ALA A 139 11.14 6.72 -25.63
N ALA A 140 10.81 7.81 -24.93
CA ALA A 140 10.26 9.02 -25.53
C ALA A 140 11.26 9.81 -26.41
N GLY A 141 12.55 9.44 -26.36
CA GLY A 141 13.63 10.09 -27.09
C GLY A 141 13.92 11.52 -26.59
N PRO A 142 15.04 12.13 -27.01
CA PRO A 142 15.30 13.53 -26.72
C PRO A 142 14.30 14.37 -27.52
N SER A 143 13.24 14.85 -26.88
CA SER A 143 12.35 15.85 -27.47
C SER A 143 13.18 17.09 -27.80
N GLY A 144 13.44 17.28 -29.10
CA GLY A 144 14.06 18.43 -29.75
C GLY A 144 14.77 19.42 -28.84
N ARG A 145 16.12 19.39 -28.84
CA ARG A 145 16.88 20.64 -28.84
C ARG A 145 16.23 21.51 -29.92
N ARG A 146 15.44 22.51 -29.52
CA ARG A 146 14.95 23.55 -30.41
C ARG A 146 16.19 24.06 -31.14
N ARG A 147 16.21 23.86 -32.46
CA ARG A 147 17.16 24.56 -33.32
C ARG A 147 16.88 26.04 -33.07
N ILE A 148 17.86 26.67 -32.44
CA ILE A 148 18.05 28.12 -32.41
C ILE A 148 18.19 28.61 -33.85
#